data_AF-A0A4U7BK78-F1
#
_entry.id   AF-A0A4U7BK78-F1
#
_cell.length_a   1.000
_cell.length_b   1.000
_cell.length_c   1.000
_cell.angle_alpha   90.00
_cell.angle_beta   90.00
_cell.angle_gamma   90.00
#
_symmetry.space_group_name_H-M   'P 1'
#
loop_
_entity.id
_entity.type
_entity.pdbx_description
1 polymer ?
#
loop_
_entity_poly.entity_id
_entity_poly.type
_entity_poly.pdbx_seq_one_letter_code
_entity_poly.pdbx_strand_id
1 'polypeptide(L)'
;MKNKDFEKNTTKEEYYKKYGTKVRFLFGYINHLICNEVDEFEISLRVFVPKKYFEKYKNNDIFTTMDLFKKTSLFEELTMQTIKIDFEKKDFIKPDFFIKNNIEIIPYFSKGIEKQKCLSKNQFFELLKQNEVKELNYLCFLFLGLFCEEEYEYFERGKYE
;
A
#
# COMPACT_ATOMS: atom_id res chain seq x y z
N MET A 1 -14.18 14.28 9.95
CA MET A 1 -14.82 13.40 8.95
C MET A 1 -14.43 11.97 9.29
N LYS A 2 -15.40 11.11 9.58
CA LYS A 2 -15.15 9.70 9.92
C LYS A 2 -14.55 9.02 8.69
N ASN A 3 -13.36 8.43 8.83
CA ASN A 3 -12.93 7.38 7.90
C ASN A 3 -14.04 6.33 7.97
N LYS A 4 -14.85 6.26 6.91
CA LYS A 4 -15.80 5.16 6.77
C LYS A 4 -14.96 3.89 6.89
N ASP A 5 -15.23 3.16 7.96
CA ASP A 5 -14.91 1.75 8.06
C ASP A 5 -15.06 1.15 6.67
N PHE A 6 -14.02 0.47 6.17
CA PHE A 6 -14.16 -0.42 5.02
C PHE A 6 -15.41 -1.27 5.32
N GLU A 7 -16.49 -0.99 4.60
CA GLU A 7 -17.84 -1.33 5.04
C GLU A 7 -17.90 -2.85 5.26
N LYS A 8 -18.38 -3.26 6.44
CA LYS A 8 -18.45 -4.64 6.96
C LYS A 8 -19.07 -5.69 6.02
N ASN A 9 -19.53 -5.29 4.84
CA ASN A 9 -20.31 -6.06 3.87
C ASN A 9 -19.71 -6.08 2.44
N THR A 10 -18.47 -5.65 2.23
CA THR A 10 -17.88 -5.73 0.87
C THR A 10 -17.70 -7.20 0.48
N THR A 11 -18.40 -7.64 -0.55
CA THR A 11 -18.28 -9.01 -1.09
C THR A 11 -16.93 -9.20 -1.81
N LYS A 12 -16.46 -10.45 -1.95
CA LYS A 12 -15.27 -10.78 -2.77
C LYS A 12 -15.39 -10.20 -4.18
N GLU A 13 -16.58 -10.29 -4.78
CA GLU A 13 -16.84 -9.77 -6.13
C GLU A 13 -16.71 -8.24 -6.21
N GLU A 14 -17.27 -7.50 -5.25
CA GLU A 14 -17.15 -6.04 -5.18
C GLU A 14 -15.70 -5.60 -4.95
N TYR A 15 -14.98 -6.30 -4.06
CA TYR A 15 -13.56 -6.05 -3.82
C TYR A 15 -12.74 -6.26 -5.10
N TYR A 16 -12.96 -7.37 -5.80
CA TYR A 16 -12.23 -7.71 -7.02
C TYR A 16 -12.58 -6.78 -8.18
N LYS A 17 -13.84 -6.36 -8.31
CA LYS A 17 -14.26 -5.39 -9.31
C LYS A 17 -13.54 -4.05 -9.13
N LYS A 18 -13.31 -3.64 -7.89
CA LYS A 18 -12.64 -2.38 -7.54
C LYS A 18 -11.12 -2.49 -7.65
N TYR A 19 -10.53 -3.52 -7.05
CA TYR A 19 -9.08 -3.63 -6.82
C TYR A 19 -8.37 -4.65 -7.71
N GLY A 20 -9.06 -5.27 -8.67
CA GLY A 20 -8.56 -6.31 -9.57
C GLY A 20 -7.50 -5.87 -10.59
N THR A 21 -6.70 -4.86 -10.27
CA THR A 21 -5.47 -4.55 -11.00
C THR A 21 -4.33 -5.42 -10.50
N LYS A 22 -3.41 -5.79 -11.41
CA LYS A 22 -2.22 -6.61 -11.12
C LYS A 22 -1.04 -5.80 -10.56
N VAL A 23 -1.27 -4.52 -10.21
CA VAL A 23 -0.23 -3.59 -9.77
C VAL A 23 -0.59 -3.04 -8.40
N ARG A 24 0.39 -3.03 -7.51
CA ARG A 24 0.36 -2.28 -6.25
C ARG A 24 1.59 -1.40 -6.15
N PHE A 25 1.45 -0.28 -5.45
CA PHE A 25 2.57 0.60 -5.12
C PHE A 25 2.86 0.41 -3.64
N LEU A 26 4.13 0.30 -3.30
CA LEU A 26 4.56 0.03 -1.95
C LEU A 26 5.05 1.33 -1.32
N PHE A 27 4.49 1.65 -0.16
CA PHE A 27 4.99 2.73 0.68
C PHE A 27 5.46 2.13 1.99
N GLY A 28 6.63 2.55 2.46
CA GLY A 28 7.22 1.97 3.64
C GLY A 28 8.44 2.70 4.17
N TYR A 29 9.08 2.04 5.11
CA TYR A 29 10.33 2.43 5.73
C TYR A 29 11.28 1.24 5.65
N ILE A 30 12.50 1.48 5.17
CA ILE A 30 13.58 0.49 5.19
C ILE A 30 14.59 0.94 6.25
N ASN A 31 14.83 0.09 7.24
CA ASN A 31 15.84 0.36 8.24
C ASN A 31 17.22 -0.02 7.68
N HIS A 32 17.99 0.98 7.24
CA HIS A 32 19.41 0.81 6.92
C HIS A 32 20.24 1.35 8.08
N LEU A 33 20.84 0.50 8.91
CA LEU A 33 21.91 0.95 9.81
C LEU A 33 23.18 0.14 9.62
N ILE A 34 24.16 0.87 9.10
CA ILE A 34 25.60 0.60 9.01
C ILE A 34 26.15 0.56 10.44
N CYS A 35 27.05 -0.40 10.70
CA CYS A 35 27.70 -0.75 11.97
C CYS A 35 27.05 -1.93 12.74
N ASN A 36 27.32 -3.14 12.21
CA ASN A 36 27.45 -4.41 12.94
C ASN A 36 26.34 -4.79 13.95
N GLU A 37 25.14 -5.16 13.49
CA GLU A 37 24.18 -6.11 14.12
C GLU A 37 22.69 -5.69 14.05
N VAL A 38 22.14 -5.37 12.87
CA VAL A 38 20.68 -5.40 12.67
C VAL A 38 20.36 -5.96 11.28
N ASP A 39 19.56 -7.02 11.23
CA ASP A 39 18.99 -7.55 9.98
C ASP A 39 18.18 -6.44 9.29
N GLU A 40 18.50 -6.13 8.03
CA GLU A 40 17.74 -5.18 7.21
C GLU A 40 16.27 -5.60 7.19
N PHE A 41 15.37 -4.68 7.56
CA PHE A 41 13.94 -4.95 7.49
C PHE A 41 13.18 -3.77 6.92
N GLU A 42 12.11 -4.13 6.22
CA GLU A 42 11.13 -3.22 5.64
C GLU A 42 9.85 -3.26 6.48
N ILE A 43 9.23 -2.10 6.73
CA ILE A 43 7.84 -2.00 7.20
C ILE A 43 7.06 -1.29 6.11
N SER A 44 6.03 -1.94 5.55
CA SER A 44 5.35 -1.43 4.37
C SER A 44 3.85 -1.68 4.34
N LEU A 45 3.18 -0.90 3.50
CA LEU A 45 1.78 -1.02 3.14
C LEU A 45 1.59 -0.87 1.63
N ARG A 46 0.46 -1.39 1.14
CA ARG A 46 0.11 -1.32 -0.28
C ARG A 46 -0.76 -0.10 -0.57
N VAL A 47 -0.53 0.49 -1.75
CA VAL A 47 -1.28 1.61 -2.30
C VAL A 47 -1.85 1.19 -3.66
N PHE A 48 -3.13 1.52 -3.85
CA PHE A 48 -3.88 1.24 -5.05
C PHE A 48 -4.07 2.51 -5.88
N VAL A 49 -3.56 2.49 -7.11
CA VAL A 49 -3.86 3.48 -8.13
C VAL A 49 -5.04 2.98 -8.98
N PRO A 50 -6.12 3.77 -9.13
CA PRO A 50 -7.30 3.36 -9.88
C PRO A 50 -7.02 2.93 -11.31
N LYS A 51 -7.76 1.91 -11.77
CA LYS A 51 -7.66 1.35 -13.13
C LYS A 51 -7.77 2.41 -14.24
N LYS A 52 -8.54 3.49 -14.03
CA LYS A 52 -8.70 4.60 -15.00
C LYS A 52 -7.36 5.18 -15.51
N TYR A 53 -6.31 5.15 -14.69
CA TYR A 53 -4.98 5.64 -15.07
C TYR A 53 -4.22 4.69 -16.00
N PHE A 54 -4.68 3.45 -16.12
CA PHE A 54 -4.11 2.40 -16.98
C PHE A 54 -4.97 2.08 -18.21
N GLU A 55 -6.22 2.55 -18.27
CA GLU A 55 -7.17 2.22 -19.36
C GLU A 55 -6.63 2.56 -20.77
N LYS A 56 -5.88 3.65 -20.91
CA LYS A 56 -5.24 4.03 -22.19
C LYS A 56 -4.20 3.02 -22.68
N TYR A 57 -3.75 2.11 -21.81
CA TYR A 57 -2.76 1.07 -22.09
C TYR A 57 -3.37 -0.34 -22.11
N LYS A 58 -4.70 -0.48 -22.09
CA LYS A 58 -5.38 -1.78 -21.93
C LYS A 58 -5.01 -2.85 -22.99
N ASN A 59 -4.46 -2.44 -24.13
CA ASN A 59 -4.04 -3.33 -25.20
C ASN A 59 -2.56 -3.76 -25.10
N ASN A 60 -1.81 -3.21 -24.15
CA ASN A 60 -0.42 -3.57 -23.90
C ASN A 60 -0.34 -4.64 -22.82
N ASP A 61 0.75 -5.40 -22.79
CA ASP A 61 1.06 -6.23 -21.64
C ASP A 61 1.36 -5.36 -20.39
N ILE A 62 1.41 -6.01 -19.23
CA ILE A 62 1.52 -5.31 -17.95
C ILE A 62 2.88 -4.62 -17.75
N PHE A 63 3.96 -5.16 -18.31
CA PHE A 63 5.29 -4.57 -18.21
C PHE A 63 5.37 -3.31 -19.06
N THR A 64 4.95 -3.41 -20.33
CA THR A 64 4.86 -2.25 -21.22
C THR A 64 3.94 -1.16 -20.66
N THR A 65 2.79 -1.57 -20.08
CA THR A 65 1.87 -0.65 -19.41
C THR A 65 2.55 0.13 -18.30
N MET A 66 3.35 -0.53 -17.45
CA MET A 66 4.05 0.16 -16.37
C MET A 66 5.20 1.03 -16.87
N ASP A 67 5.95 0.61 -17.89
CA ASP A 67 7.01 1.44 -18.44
C ASP A 67 6.48 2.73 -19.08
N LEU A 68 5.27 2.67 -19.64
CA LEU A 68 4.56 3.87 -20.08
C LEU A 68 4.01 4.69 -18.91
N PHE A 69 3.49 4.03 -17.85
CA PHE A 69 2.97 4.70 -16.67
C PHE A 69 4.05 5.48 -15.92
N LYS A 70 5.26 4.92 -15.80
CA LYS A 70 6.43 5.56 -15.16
C LYS A 70 6.83 6.89 -15.80
N LYS A 71 6.47 7.10 -17.08
CA LYS A 71 6.76 8.34 -17.82
C LYS A 71 5.70 9.42 -17.62
N THR A 72 4.68 9.15 -16.80
CA THR A 72 3.59 10.12 -16.55
C THR A 72 3.91 11.00 -15.35
N SER A 73 3.44 12.25 -15.38
CA SER A 73 3.53 13.15 -14.22
C SER A 73 2.85 12.58 -12.98
N LEU A 74 1.79 11.77 -13.18
CA LEU A 74 1.12 11.09 -12.07
C LEU A 74 2.07 10.14 -11.33
N PHE A 75 2.90 9.37 -12.04
CA PHE A 75 3.85 8.48 -11.40
C PHE A 75 4.96 9.27 -10.69
N GLU A 76 5.51 10.29 -11.35
CA GLU A 76 6.51 11.17 -10.76
C GLU A 76 6.00 11.83 -9.47
N GLU A 77 4.80 12.41 -9.50
CA GLU A 77 4.16 12.99 -8.32
C GLU A 77 3.88 11.93 -7.24
N LEU A 78 3.46 10.72 -7.62
CA LEU A 78 3.22 9.61 -6.69
C LEU A 78 4.49 9.23 -5.94
N THR A 79 5.63 9.10 -6.62
CA THR A 79 6.89 8.68 -5.97
C THR A 79 7.48 9.76 -5.06
N MET A 80 7.06 11.02 -5.21
CA MET A 80 7.43 12.12 -4.31
C MET A 80 6.52 12.22 -3.09
N GLN A 81 5.40 11.48 -3.04
CA GLN A 81 4.52 11.54 -1.87
C GLN A 81 5.14 10.83 -0.67
N THR A 82 4.71 11.28 0.51
CA THR A 82 4.98 10.63 1.80
C THR A 82 3.65 10.41 2.50
N ILE A 83 3.46 9.26 3.15
CA ILE A 83 2.27 8.98 3.96
C ILE A 83 2.63 9.22 5.43
N LYS A 84 2.06 10.26 6.04
CA LYS A 84 2.31 10.58 7.46
C LYS A 84 1.46 9.72 8.38
N ILE A 85 2.01 9.44 9.56
CA ILE A 85 1.39 8.56 10.57
C ILE A 85 0.71 9.40 11.65
N ASP A 86 -0.56 9.12 11.94
CA ASP A 86 -1.28 9.59 13.13
C ASP A 86 -1.27 8.47 14.18
N PHE A 87 -0.31 8.52 15.10
CA PHE A 87 -0.15 7.51 16.14
C PHE A 87 -1.29 7.51 17.17
N GLU A 88 -1.94 8.66 17.41
CA GLU A 88 -3.04 8.76 18.36
C GLU A 88 -4.27 8.01 17.85
N LYS A 89 -4.59 8.18 16.57
CA LYS A 89 -5.71 7.48 15.93
C LYS A 89 -5.36 6.10 15.39
N LYS A 90 -4.06 5.73 15.44
CA LYS A 90 -3.50 4.60 14.69
C LYS A 90 -4.01 4.63 13.25
N ASP A 91 -3.81 5.75 12.56
CA ASP A 91 -4.31 5.96 11.21
C ASP A 91 -3.29 6.69 10.32
N PHE A 92 -3.60 6.80 9.03
CA PHE A 92 -2.76 7.47 8.05
C PHE A 92 -3.34 8.84 7.68
N ILE A 93 -2.49 9.85 7.67
CA ILE A 93 -2.83 11.16 7.11
C ILE A 93 -2.63 11.07 5.60
N LYS A 94 -3.74 10.88 4.87
CA LYS A 94 -3.72 10.76 3.41
C LYS A 94 -3.24 12.07 2.77
N PRO A 95 -2.25 12.02 1.86
CA PRO A 95 -1.84 13.20 1.10
C PRO A 95 -2.98 13.75 0.24
N ASP A 96 -3.04 15.07 0.05
CA ASP A 96 -4.03 15.70 -0.83
C ASP A 96 -3.95 15.16 -2.26
N PHE A 97 -2.74 14.83 -2.73
CA PHE A 97 -2.52 14.15 -4.00
C PHE A 97 -3.30 12.83 -4.09
N PHE A 98 -3.31 12.04 -3.01
CA PHE A 98 -4.02 10.76 -2.98
C PHE A 98 -5.53 11.00 -3.07
N ILE A 99 -6.04 11.97 -2.30
CA ILE A 99 -7.47 12.33 -2.29
C ILE A 99 -7.90 12.80 -3.68
N LYS A 100 -7.17 13.75 -4.28
CA LYS A 100 -7.45 14.31 -5.60
C LYS A 100 -7.48 13.25 -6.70
N ASN A 101 -6.58 12.26 -6.61
CA ASN A 101 -6.45 11.22 -7.62
C ASN A 101 -7.21 9.92 -7.29
N ASN A 102 -7.97 9.90 -6.19
CA ASN A 102 -8.66 8.71 -5.70
C ASN A 102 -7.70 7.50 -5.52
N ILE A 103 -6.49 7.77 -5.05
CA ILE A 103 -5.50 6.75 -4.71
C ILE A 103 -5.80 6.28 -3.29
N GLU A 104 -5.82 4.97 -3.09
CA GLU A 104 -6.27 4.35 -1.84
C GLU A 104 -5.13 3.63 -1.14
N ILE A 105 -5.03 3.82 0.18
CA ILE A 105 -4.18 3.00 1.03
C ILE A 105 -4.94 1.71 1.30
N ILE A 106 -4.32 0.58 0.96
CA ILE A 106 -4.82 -0.76 1.23
C ILE A 106 -4.20 -1.19 2.56
N PRO A 107 -4.99 -1.44 3.62
CA PRO A 107 -4.47 -1.78 4.95
C PRO A 107 -3.94 -3.22 5.04
N TYR A 108 -3.07 -3.61 4.10
CA TYR A 108 -2.27 -4.82 4.11
C TYR A 108 -0.87 -4.46 4.57
N PHE A 109 -0.46 -4.95 5.73
CA PHE A 109 0.77 -4.54 6.42
C PHE A 109 1.79 -5.67 6.46
N SER A 110 3.05 -5.36 6.18
CA SER A 110 4.13 -6.36 6.13
C SER A 110 5.38 -5.91 6.87
N LYS A 111 6.11 -6.90 7.40
CA LYS A 111 7.52 -6.78 7.79
C LYS A 111 8.39 -7.69 6.90
N GLY A 112 9.38 -7.11 6.23
CA GLY A 112 10.32 -7.79 5.33
C GLY A 112 9.82 -7.97 3.89
N ILE A 113 10.69 -8.49 3.02
CA ILE A 113 10.39 -8.73 1.59
C ILE A 113 9.36 -9.87 1.51
N GLU A 114 8.21 -9.57 0.91
CA GLU A 114 6.95 -10.31 0.81
C GLU A 114 6.90 -11.77 1.33
N LYS A 115 5.92 -12.01 2.21
CA LYS A 115 5.46 -13.26 2.88
C LYS A 115 6.07 -13.64 4.22
N GLN A 116 7.09 -12.95 4.71
CA GLN A 116 7.70 -13.42 5.97
C GLN A 116 6.85 -13.13 7.21
N LYS A 117 6.14 -11.99 7.31
CA LYS A 117 5.10 -11.74 8.35
C LYS A 117 4.08 -10.68 7.89
N CYS A 118 2.82 -11.08 7.63
CA CYS A 118 1.72 -10.10 7.66
C CYS A 118 1.58 -9.59 9.09
N LEU A 119 1.43 -8.29 9.25
CA LEU A 119 1.27 -7.65 10.55
C LEU A 119 -0.19 -7.28 10.74
N SER A 120 -0.72 -7.44 11.95
CA SER A 120 -1.97 -6.77 12.29
C SER A 120 -1.78 -5.25 12.29
N LYS A 121 -2.87 -4.49 12.20
CA LYS A 121 -2.81 -3.02 12.28
C LYS A 121 -2.09 -2.57 13.56
N ASN A 122 -2.40 -3.18 14.71
CA ASN A 122 -1.75 -2.83 15.97
C ASN A 122 -0.24 -3.11 15.93
N GLN A 123 0.17 -4.28 15.44
CA GLN A 123 1.59 -4.62 15.30
C GLN A 123 2.33 -3.65 14.38
N PHE A 124 1.70 -3.25 13.28
CA PHE A 124 2.26 -2.29 12.34
C PHE A 124 2.54 -0.93 12.99
N PHE A 125 1.55 -0.34 13.68
CA PHE A 125 1.73 0.96 14.33
C PHE A 125 2.72 0.90 15.50
N GLU A 126 2.74 -0.18 16.28
CA GLU A 126 3.75 -0.36 17.34
C GLU A 126 5.17 -0.46 16.75
N LEU A 127 5.36 -1.19 15.65
CA LEU A 127 6.66 -1.28 14.98
C LEU A 127 7.12 0.08 14.43
N LEU A 128 6.23 0.87 13.82
CA LEU A 128 6.56 2.22 13.38
C LEU A 128 6.97 3.11 14.55
N LYS A 129 6.27 3.01 15.68
CA LYS A 129 6.56 3.78 16.89
C LYS A 129 7.91 3.40 17.50
N GLN A 130 8.22 2.11 17.59
CA GLN A 130 9.49 1.58 18.10
C GLN A 130 10.70 2.05 17.27
N ASN A 131 10.50 2.28 15.97
CA ASN A 131 11.55 2.71 15.05
C ASN A 131 11.49 4.22 14.75
N GLU A 132 10.70 4.98 15.53
CA GLU A 132 10.55 6.44 15.39
C GLU A 132 10.12 6.90 13.98
N VAL A 133 9.43 6.04 13.22
CA VAL A 133 9.02 6.29 11.84
C VAL A 133 7.79 7.18 11.81
N LYS A 134 7.94 8.42 11.32
CA LYS A 134 6.84 9.40 11.24
C LYS A 134 6.12 9.43 9.91
N GLU A 135 6.77 8.91 8.86
CA GLU A 135 6.25 8.90 7.50
C GLU A 135 6.78 7.70 6.72
N LEU A 136 5.99 7.27 5.73
CA LEU A 136 6.34 6.21 4.80
C LEU A 136 6.58 6.79 3.42
N ASN A 137 7.67 6.38 2.78
CA ASN A 137 8.07 6.83 1.46
C ASN A 137 7.69 5.81 0.40
N TYR A 138 7.60 6.25 -0.84
CA TYR A 138 7.52 5.34 -1.97
C TYR A 138 8.75 4.42 -2.01
N LEU A 139 8.53 3.11 -2.08
CA LEU A 139 9.59 2.11 -2.20
C LEU A 139 9.70 1.59 -3.63
N CYS A 140 8.60 0.99 -4.11
CA CYS A 140 8.56 0.35 -5.42
C CYS A 140 7.13 0.11 -5.88
N PHE A 141 6.97 -0.51 -7.05
CA PHE A 141 5.71 -1.11 -7.47
C PHE A 141 5.90 -2.62 -7.57
N LEU A 142 4.81 -3.36 -7.41
CA LEU A 142 4.79 -4.81 -7.41
C LEU A 142 3.85 -5.33 -8.50
N PHE A 143 4.19 -6.49 -9.06
CA PHE A 143 3.35 -7.22 -10.01
C PHE A 143 2.94 -8.58 -9.46
N LEU A 144 1.65 -8.78 -9.24
CA LEU A 144 1.13 -10.10 -8.90
C LEU A 144 -0.36 -10.18 -9.18
N GLY A 145 -0.79 -11.30 -9.77
CA GLY A 145 -2.21 -11.57 -9.99
C GLY A 145 -2.98 -11.84 -8.69
N LEU A 146 -2.26 -12.17 -7.60
CA LEU A 146 -2.84 -12.63 -6.34
C LEU A 146 -3.00 -11.53 -5.29
N PHE A 147 -2.51 -10.30 -5.52
CA PHE A 147 -2.59 -9.24 -4.51
C PHE A 147 -4.02 -8.98 -4.04
N CYS A 148 -4.97 -8.97 -4.98
CA CYS A 148 -6.37 -8.73 -4.65
C CYS A 148 -6.95 -9.86 -3.77
N GLU A 149 -6.51 -11.10 -3.98
CA GLU A 149 -6.90 -12.24 -3.14
C GLU A 149 -6.27 -12.18 -1.76
N GLU A 150 -4.97 -11.97 -1.69
CA GLU A 150 -4.22 -11.84 -0.43
C GLU A 150 -4.76 -10.71 0.45
N GLU A 151 -5.06 -9.56 -0.17
CA GLU A 151 -5.65 -8.41 0.51
C GLU A 151 -7.06 -8.71 1.03
N TYR A 152 -7.89 -9.34 0.20
CA TYR A 152 -9.24 -9.73 0.61
C TYR A 152 -9.20 -10.73 1.77
N GLU A 153 -8.38 -11.77 1.68
CA GLU A 153 -8.18 -12.72 2.78
C GLU A 153 -7.68 -12.04 4.05
N TYR A 154 -6.73 -11.11 3.93
CA TYR A 154 -6.24 -10.32 5.05
C TYR A 154 -7.37 -9.50 5.69
N PHE A 155 -8.23 -8.87 4.89
CA PHE A 155 -9.39 -8.12 5.41
C PHE A 155 -10.43 -9.00 6.09
N GLU A 156 -10.72 -10.17 5.54
CA GLU A 156 -11.62 -11.13 6.16
C GLU A 156 -11.06 -11.66 7.48
N ARG A 157 -9.74 -11.88 7.59
CA ARG A 157 -9.07 -12.28 8.84
C ARG A 157 -9.09 -11.16 9.88
N GLY A 158 -8.81 -9.93 9.46
CA GLY A 158 -8.86 -8.73 10.30
C GLY A 158 -10.25 -8.33 10.80
N LYS A 159 -11.31 -9.07 10.45
CA LYS A 159 -12.63 -8.97 11.12
C LYS A 159 -12.63 -9.55 12.54
N TYR A 160 -11.56 -10.24 12.95
CA TYR A 160 -11.45 -10.93 14.25
C TYR A 160 -10.30 -10.43 15.15
N GLU A 161 -9.62 -9.33 14.79
CA GLU A 161 -8.52 -8.69 15.55
C GLU A 161 -8.75 -7.17 15.70
#